data_AF-A0A950HDF7-F1
#
_entry.id   AF-A0A950HDF7-F1
#
_cell.length_a   1.000
_cell.length_b   1.000
_cell.length_c   1.000
_cell.angle_alpha   90.00
_cell.angle_beta   90.00
_cell.angle_gamma   90.00
#
_symmetry.space_group_name_H-M   'P 1'
#
loop_
_entity.id
_entity.type
_entity.pdbx_description
1 polymer ?
#
loop_
_entity_poly.entity_id
_entity_poly.type
_entity_poly.pdbx_seq_one_letter_code
_entity_poly.pdbx_strand_id
1 'polypeptide(L)'
;MITLAESYGLPHHVFSPIAPTIYGGPETLPAQSVEHVRKPFTGCNAGHTFFHVDPHGLAGICKVGRDPQIRLMEEGVEGLSRLGTIADSLLLRQGGRTGCALSGTCGTCMPLVTL
;
A
#
# COMPACT_ATOMS: atom_id res chain seq x y z
N MET A 1 16.44 -8.19 -12.05
CA MET A 1 15.81 -9.53 -11.95
C MET A 1 14.93 -9.84 -13.16
N ILE A 2 13.99 -8.97 -13.56
CA ILE A 2 13.22 -9.12 -14.83
C ILE A 2 14.16 -9.25 -16.03
N THR A 3 15.07 -8.27 -16.19
CA THR A 3 16.08 -8.24 -17.28
C THR A 3 16.98 -9.48 -17.31
N LEU A 4 17.17 -10.14 -16.16
CA LEU A 4 17.96 -11.37 -16.07
C LEU A 4 17.17 -12.58 -16.58
N ALA A 5 15.89 -12.70 -16.18
CA ALA A 5 15.01 -13.76 -16.67
C ALA A 5 14.78 -13.67 -18.19
N GLU A 6 14.65 -12.45 -18.72
CA GLU A 6 14.59 -12.17 -20.16
C GLU A 6 15.86 -12.62 -20.88
N SER A 7 17.05 -12.33 -20.32
CA SER A 7 18.34 -12.72 -20.91
C SER A 7 18.53 -14.24 -21.04
N TYR A 8 17.87 -15.02 -20.17
CA TYR A 8 17.90 -16.48 -20.21
C TYR A 8 16.74 -17.11 -20.99
N GLY A 9 15.84 -16.30 -21.58
CA GLY A 9 14.67 -16.80 -22.30
C GLY A 9 13.71 -17.61 -21.43
N LEU A 10 13.73 -17.40 -20.10
CA LEU A 10 12.94 -18.19 -19.17
C LEU A 10 11.51 -17.63 -19.08
N PRO A 11 10.48 -18.51 -19.09
CA PRO A 11 9.13 -18.10 -18.76
C PRO A 11 9.13 -17.46 -17.37
N HIS A 12 8.56 -16.26 -17.27
CA HIS A 12 8.46 -15.56 -16.00
C HIS A 12 7.17 -14.74 -15.93
N HIS A 13 6.68 -14.54 -14.71
CA HIS A 13 5.51 -13.71 -14.45
C HIS A 13 5.86 -12.64 -13.43
N VAL A 14 5.47 -11.40 -13.71
CA VAL A 14 5.67 -10.28 -12.81
C VAL A 14 4.39 -10.01 -12.06
N PHE A 15 4.45 -10.13 -10.75
CA PHE A 15 3.37 -9.79 -9.83
C PHE A 15 3.79 -8.53 -9.06
N SER A 16 3.55 -7.37 -9.65
CA SER A 16 3.91 -6.08 -9.03
C SER A 16 3.11 -5.71 -7.78
N PRO A 17 1.85 -6.16 -7.57
CA PRO A 17 1.07 -5.84 -6.38
C PRO A 17 1.07 -6.97 -5.34
N ILE A 18 2.14 -7.76 -5.17
CA ILE A 18 2.20 -8.78 -4.10
C ILE A 18 2.17 -8.09 -2.72
N ALA A 19 0.97 -7.81 -2.23
CA ALA A 19 0.69 -8.05 -0.83
C ALA A 19 0.48 -9.56 -0.72
N PRO A 20 1.18 -10.29 0.19
CA PRO A 20 0.67 -11.60 0.58
C PRO A 20 -0.80 -11.37 0.91
N THR A 21 -1.69 -12.26 0.50
CA THR A 21 -3.13 -12.12 0.76
C THR A 21 -3.36 -11.96 2.26
N ILE A 22 -3.33 -10.73 2.77
CA ILE A 22 -3.43 -10.42 4.20
C ILE A 22 -4.80 -10.81 4.75
N TYR A 23 -5.75 -11.09 3.85
CA TYR A 23 -7.11 -11.50 4.15
C TYR A 23 -7.32 -13.02 4.08
N GLY A 24 -6.30 -13.82 3.72
CA GLY A 24 -6.45 -15.28 3.61
C GLY A 24 -7.55 -15.75 2.66
N GLY A 25 -7.98 -14.90 1.72
CA GLY A 25 -9.03 -15.22 0.76
C GLY A 25 -8.57 -16.24 -0.30
N PRO A 26 -9.48 -17.00 -0.93
CA PRO A 26 -9.17 -18.10 -1.85
C PRO A 26 -8.70 -17.62 -3.25
N GLU A 27 -8.44 -16.33 -3.42
CA GLU A 27 -8.16 -15.77 -4.74
C GLU A 27 -6.77 -16.14 -5.24
N THR A 28 -6.71 -16.54 -6.51
CA THR A 28 -5.50 -17.11 -7.12
C THR A 28 -4.49 -16.03 -7.52
N LEU A 29 -3.19 -16.33 -7.44
CA LEU A 29 -2.08 -15.45 -7.88
C LEU A 29 -2.27 -14.83 -9.29
N PRO A 30 -2.89 -15.49 -10.29
CA PRO A 30 -3.25 -14.88 -11.58
C PRO A 30 -4.15 -13.64 -11.50
N ALA A 31 -4.99 -13.48 -10.48
CA ALA A 31 -5.80 -12.27 -10.26
C ALA A 31 -4.95 -11.06 -9.81
N GLN A 32 -3.70 -11.30 -9.43
CA GLN A 32 -2.73 -10.30 -9.00
C GLN A 32 -1.66 -10.04 -10.08
N SER A 33 -1.83 -10.59 -11.29
CA SER A 33 -0.93 -10.41 -12.42
C SER A 33 -1.04 -9.00 -13.00
N VAL A 34 0.00 -8.58 -13.74
CA VAL A 34 0.04 -7.33 -14.50
C VAL A 34 -1.16 -7.11 -15.45
N GLU A 35 -1.84 -8.17 -15.86
CA GLU A 35 -3.01 -8.12 -16.75
C GLU A 35 -4.29 -7.68 -16.01
N HIS A 36 -4.34 -7.82 -14.68
CA HIS A 36 -5.38 -7.22 -13.84
C HIS A 36 -5.01 -5.76 -13.54
N VAL A 37 -5.36 -4.93 -14.52
CA VAL A 37 -5.02 -3.50 -14.67
C VAL A 37 -5.17 -2.68 -13.39
N ARG A 38 -4.15 -1.85 -13.11
CA ARG A 38 -4.21 -0.74 -12.15
C ARG A 38 -5.29 0.25 -12.56
N LYS A 39 -6.42 0.23 -11.87
CA LYS A 39 -7.45 1.28 -11.98
C LYS A 39 -6.89 2.60 -11.41
N PRO A 40 -7.38 3.76 -11.87
CA PRO A 40 -7.07 5.03 -11.22
C PRO A 40 -7.31 4.93 -9.72
N PHE A 41 -6.38 5.47 -8.93
CA PHE A 41 -6.46 5.44 -7.47
C PHE A 41 -7.59 6.36 -7.01
N THR A 42 -8.71 5.78 -6.62
CA THR A 42 -9.88 6.53 -6.14
C THR A 42 -9.79 6.88 -4.65
N GLY A 43 -8.96 6.17 -3.89
CA GLY A 43 -8.78 6.35 -2.45
C GLY A 43 -8.37 5.03 -1.78
N CYS A 44 -7.97 5.11 -0.51
CA CYS A 44 -7.67 3.95 0.33
C CYS A 44 -8.07 4.25 1.78
N ASN A 45 -8.70 3.29 2.46
CA ASN A 45 -9.17 3.44 3.85
C ASN A 45 -8.16 2.93 4.89
N ALA A 46 -6.87 2.92 4.52
CA ALA A 46 -5.76 2.58 5.42
C ALA A 46 -5.75 3.51 6.63
N GLY A 47 -5.57 2.97 7.83
CA GLY A 47 -5.62 3.70 9.10
C GLY A 47 -7.02 4.03 9.62
N HIS A 48 -8.07 3.89 8.79
CA HIS A 48 -9.47 4.16 9.18
C HIS A 48 -10.31 2.88 9.34
N THR A 49 -10.14 1.92 8.45
CA THR A 49 -10.91 0.65 8.48
C THR A 49 -10.03 -0.58 8.62
N PHE A 50 -8.74 -0.45 8.31
CA PHE A 50 -7.75 -1.48 8.48
C PHE A 50 -6.39 -0.83 8.78
N PHE A 51 -5.50 -1.60 9.40
CA PHE A 51 -4.13 -1.20 9.68
C PHE A 51 -3.21 -2.42 9.63
N HIS A 52 -1.90 -2.19 9.65
CA HIS A 52 -0.89 -3.24 9.67
C HIS A 52 -0.15 -3.21 11.01
N VAL A 53 0.07 -4.36 11.61
CA VAL A 53 0.94 -4.54 12.78
C VAL A 53 2.04 -5.52 12.41
N ASP A 54 3.28 -5.19 12.74
CA ASP A 54 4.40 -6.12 12.55
C ASP A 54 4.60 -7.05 13.78
N PRO A 55 5.48 -8.07 13.69
CA PRO A 55 5.75 -8.97 14.81
C PRO A 55 6.33 -8.30 16.08
N HIS A 56 6.79 -7.05 16.00
CA HIS A 56 7.29 -6.27 17.14
C HIS A 56 6.20 -5.41 17.78
N GLY A 57 4.95 -5.49 17.30
CA GLY A 57 3.84 -4.69 17.82
C GLY A 57 3.85 -3.25 17.32
N LEU A 58 4.53 -2.95 16.22
CA LEU A 58 4.50 -1.63 15.59
C LEU A 58 3.32 -1.54 14.61
N ALA A 59 2.36 -0.68 14.93
CA ALA A 59 1.17 -0.46 14.11
C ALA A 59 1.33 0.75 13.20
N GLY A 60 1.09 0.56 11.90
CA GLY A 60 1.06 1.62 10.89
C GLY A 60 -0.21 1.55 10.04
N ILE A 61 -0.49 2.60 9.26
CA ILE A 61 -1.77 2.73 8.53
C ILE A 61 -1.97 1.60 7.50
N CYS A 62 -0.89 1.08 6.92
CA CYS A 62 -0.89 -0.10 6.06
C CYS A 62 0.53 -0.67 5.96
N LYS A 63 0.70 -1.75 5.18
CA LYS A 63 2.02 -2.36 4.93
C LYS A 63 3.05 -1.37 4.35
N VAL A 64 2.58 -0.35 3.63
CA VAL A 64 3.42 0.60 2.90
C VAL A 64 3.70 1.86 3.73
N GLY A 65 2.66 2.51 4.25
CA GLY A 65 2.76 3.70 5.10
C GLY A 65 3.05 3.31 6.55
N ARG A 66 4.27 2.83 6.83
CA ARG A 66 4.68 2.36 8.16
C ARG A 66 5.21 3.46 9.08
N ASP A 67 5.38 4.69 8.59
CA ASP A 67 5.90 5.80 9.39
C ASP A 67 4.99 7.03 9.21
N PRO A 68 4.49 7.65 10.29
CA PRO A 68 4.67 7.28 11.70
C PRO A 68 3.93 6.00 12.12
N GLN A 69 4.46 5.35 13.15
CA GLN A 69 3.97 4.08 13.72
C GLN A 69 3.73 4.17 15.23
N ILE A 70 2.83 3.32 15.72
CA ILE A 70 2.36 3.26 17.09
C ILE A 70 2.95 2.03 17.77
N ARG A 71 3.54 2.21 18.95
CA ARG A 71 4.16 1.12 19.71
C ARG A 71 3.11 0.47 20.61
N LEU A 72 2.43 -0.56 20.13
CA LEU A 72 1.33 -1.18 20.90
C LEU A 72 1.77 -1.76 22.24
N MET A 73 3.03 -2.19 22.34
CA MET A 73 3.60 -2.70 23.59
C MET A 73 3.74 -1.62 24.67
N GLU A 74 3.71 -0.33 24.30
CA GLU A 74 3.87 0.81 25.22
C GLU A 74 2.57 1.62 25.33
N GLU A 75 1.94 1.93 24.20
CA GLU A 75 0.74 2.77 24.11
C GLU A 75 -0.57 1.98 24.31
N GLY A 76 -0.52 0.65 24.13
CA GLY A 76 -1.71 -0.18 24.12
C GLY A 76 -2.66 0.10 22.94
N VAL A 77 -3.87 -0.43 23.02
CA VAL A 77 -4.89 -0.28 21.96
C VAL A 77 -5.37 1.16 21.78
N GLU A 78 -5.29 1.99 22.82
CA GLU A 78 -5.71 3.40 22.77
C GLU A 78 -4.89 4.22 21.77
N GLY A 79 -3.62 3.85 21.57
CA GLY A 79 -2.77 4.46 20.54
C GLY A 79 -3.40 4.39 19.16
N LEU A 80 -4.10 3.30 18.82
CA LEU A 80 -4.70 3.07 17.50
C LEU A 80 -5.67 4.18 17.06
N SER A 81 -6.28 4.91 18.00
CA SER A 81 -7.14 6.06 17.72
C SER A 81 -6.46 7.15 16.87
N ARG A 82 -5.13 7.23 16.90
CA ARG A 82 -4.33 8.20 16.13
C ARG A 82 -4.10 7.79 14.67
N LEU A 83 -4.38 6.54 14.28
CA LEU A 83 -4.09 6.05 12.93
C LEU A 83 -4.87 6.78 11.83
N GLY A 84 -6.11 7.20 12.10
CA GLY A 84 -6.90 7.99 11.14
C GLY A 84 -6.22 9.32 10.82
N THR A 85 -5.81 10.07 11.85
CA THR A 85 -5.06 11.32 11.68
C THR A 85 -3.72 11.10 10.96
N ILE A 86 -3.01 10.02 11.28
CA ILE A 86 -1.76 9.66 10.59
C ILE A 86 -2.04 9.40 9.11
N ALA A 87 -3.08 8.63 8.79
CA ALA A 87 -3.47 8.33 7.42
C ALA A 87 -3.80 9.59 6.64
N ASP A 88 -4.65 10.45 7.20
CA ASP A 88 -5.02 11.72 6.58
C ASP A 88 -3.77 12.58 6.35
N SER A 89 -2.85 12.64 7.31
CA SER A 89 -1.61 13.41 7.17
C SER A 89 -0.70 12.90 6.04
N LEU A 90 -0.59 11.58 5.86
CA LEU A 90 0.22 10.96 4.80
C LEU A 90 -0.44 11.13 3.43
N LEU A 91 -1.77 11.09 3.37
CA LEU A 91 -2.53 11.34 2.15
C LEU A 91 -2.54 12.83 1.77
N LEU A 92 -2.57 13.74 2.75
CA LEU A 92 -2.52 15.19 2.56
C LEU A 92 -1.13 15.69 2.18
N ARG A 93 -0.05 15.15 2.78
CA ARG A 93 1.35 15.55 2.51
C ARG A 93 1.73 15.47 1.05
N GLN A 94 1.07 14.60 0.29
CA GLN A 94 1.40 14.37 -1.10
C GLN A 94 0.96 15.50 -2.02
N GLY A 95 0.05 16.42 -1.61
CA GLY A 95 -0.35 17.62 -2.38
C GLY A 95 -0.84 17.38 -3.82
N GLY A 96 -0.80 16.14 -4.31
CA GLY A 96 -0.68 15.78 -5.71
C GLY A 96 -2.01 15.64 -6.41
N ARG A 97 -3.09 16.14 -5.82
CA ARG A 97 -4.35 16.35 -6.54
C ARG A 97 -4.53 17.79 -6.98
N THR A 98 -4.06 18.77 -6.22
CA THR A 98 -4.24 20.18 -6.57
C THR A 98 -3.20 20.59 -7.62
N GLY A 99 -3.56 20.47 -8.90
CA GLY A 99 -2.71 20.88 -10.03
C GLY A 99 -1.91 19.76 -10.71
N CYS A 100 -2.02 18.50 -10.26
CA CYS A 100 -1.39 17.38 -10.96
C CYS A 100 -2.20 16.97 -12.19
N ALA A 101 -1.59 17.07 -13.37
CA ALA A 101 -2.19 16.71 -14.66
C ALA A 101 -2.58 15.23 -14.77
N LEU A 102 -2.03 14.36 -13.91
CA LEU A 102 -2.28 12.91 -13.93
C LEU A 102 -3.34 12.46 -12.90
N SER A 103 -3.93 13.37 -12.12
CA SER A 103 -4.82 13.01 -11.01
C SER A 103 -6.04 12.15 -11.42
N GLY A 104 -6.51 12.24 -12.67
CA GLY A 104 -7.62 11.43 -13.20
C GLY A 104 -7.22 10.05 -13.74
N THR A 105 -5.92 9.79 -13.94
CA THR A 105 -5.42 8.54 -14.55
C THR A 105 -4.35 7.85 -13.71
N CYS A 106 -3.88 8.50 -12.64
CA CYS A 106 -2.83 7.97 -11.77
C CYS A 106 -3.34 6.73 -11.02
N GLY A 107 -2.75 5.58 -11.31
CA GLY A 107 -2.97 4.33 -10.57
C GLY A 107 -2.01 4.13 -9.38
N THR A 108 -1.18 5.13 -9.06
CA THR A 108 -0.21 5.03 -7.97
C THR A 108 -0.88 5.27 -6.63
N CYS A 109 -0.65 4.35 -5.69
CA CYS A 109 -1.09 4.49 -4.31
C CYS A 109 -0.48 5.76 -3.70
N MET A 110 -1.29 6.60 -3.06
CA MET A 110 -0.85 7.94 -2.62
C MET A 110 0.37 7.92 -1.67
N PRO A 111 0.49 7.02 -0.68
CA PRO A 111 1.73 6.86 0.10
C PRO A 111 3.01 6.52 -0.70
N LEU A 112 2.89 6.07 -1.94
CA LEU A 112 4.01 5.73 -2.84
C LEU A 112 4.27 6.78 -3.91
N VAL A 113 3.48 7.86 -3.95
CA VAL A 113 3.74 8.94 -4.90
C VAL A 113 5.06 9.62 -4.52
N THR A 114 5.91 9.83 -5.51
CA THR A 114 7.13 10.63 -5.41
C THR A 114 6.97 11.80 -6.37
N LEU A 115 7.05 13.04 -5.85
CA LEU A 115 7.02 14.27 -6.65
C LEU A 115 8.42 14.60 -7.20
#